data_AF-A0A0D0D8W4-F1
#
_entry.id   AF-A0A0D0D8W4-F1
#
_cell.length_a   1.000
_cell.length_b   1.000
_cell.length_c   1.000
_cell.angle_alpha   90.00
_cell.angle_beta   90.00
_cell.angle_gamma   90.00
#
_symmetry.space_group_name_H-M   'P 1'
#
loop_
_entity.id
_entity.type
_entity.pdbx_description
1 polymer ?
#
loop_
_entity_poly.entity_id
_entity_poly.type
_entity_poly.pdbx_seq_one_letter_code
_entity_poly.pdbx_strand_id
1 'polypeptide(L)'
;ENETHFGEVQYFARLAVQEGRDEVVNDEDNDHGHGNGNFVFADVVVLQMYSMPDVQLLQQSSQVVPVSTLLDDVLVIGIKSIISIVAMVPHTFTMPSREEKDGFFMVEKLGLNISNLGVPYSVYDDHKDDGDGDDVE
;
A
#
# COMPACT_ATOMS: atom_id res chain seq x y z
N GLU A 1 -14.15 -8.54 11.18
CA GLU A 1 -14.73 -7.69 10.13
C GLU A 1 -13.58 -7.04 9.38
N ASN A 2 -13.60 -6.98 8.05
CA ASN A 2 -12.52 -6.36 7.29
C ASN A 2 -12.72 -4.84 7.33
N GLU A 3 -12.08 -4.18 8.29
CA GLU A 3 -12.09 -2.72 8.39
C GLU A 3 -11.17 -2.13 7.31
N THR A 4 -11.72 -1.20 6.52
CA THR A 4 -10.98 -0.51 5.47
C THR A 4 -10.44 0.80 6.02
N HIS A 5 -9.14 1.02 5.87
CA HIS A 5 -8.50 2.27 6.28
C HIS A 5 -7.90 3.02 5.09
N PHE A 6 -7.78 4.33 5.24
CA PHE A 6 -7.12 5.20 4.27
C PHE A 6 -5.77 5.62 4.83
N GLY A 7 -4.74 5.59 3.98
CA GLY A 7 -3.41 6.03 4.36
C GLY A 7 -2.66 6.61 3.17
N GLU A 8 -1.80 7.59 3.45
CA GLU A 8 -0.85 8.14 2.51
C GLU A 8 0.39 7.25 2.46
N VAL A 9 0.79 6.85 1.25
CA VAL A 9 2.01 6.05 1.06
C VAL A 9 3.24 6.91 1.31
N GLN A 10 3.99 6.56 2.35
CA GLN A 10 5.26 7.19 2.66
C GLN A 10 6.42 6.46 1.96
N TYR A 11 6.43 5.13 2.05
CA TYR A 11 7.52 4.31 1.51
C TYR A 11 7.03 2.95 1.00
N PHE A 12 7.70 2.46 -0.03
CA PHE A 12 7.72 1.05 -0.38
C PHE A 12 9.03 0.44 0.10
N ALA A 13 8.97 -0.72 0.74
CA ALA A 13 10.15 -1.37 1.28
C ALA A 13 10.08 -2.89 1.14
N ARG A 14 11.24 -3.53 1.18
CA ARG A 14 11.36 -4.99 1.28
C ARG A 14 12.05 -5.31 2.61
N LEU A 15 11.32 -5.98 3.51
CA LEU A 15 11.80 -6.29 4.86
C LEU A 15 12.12 -7.77 5.01
N ALA A 16 13.20 -8.09 5.69
CA ALA A 16 13.48 -9.45 6.13
C ALA A 16 12.62 -9.77 7.36
N VAL A 17 11.83 -10.84 7.27
CA VAL A 17 10.94 -11.33 8.32
C VAL A 17 11.43 -12.70 8.73
N GLN A 18 11.59 -12.92 10.03
CA GLN A 18 12.01 -14.21 10.55
C GLN A 18 10.87 -15.22 10.39
N GLU A 19 11.16 -16.36 9.76
CA GLU A 19 10.22 -17.46 9.67
C GLU A 19 10.07 -18.09 11.07
N GLY A 20 8.84 -18.10 11.59
CA GLY A 20 8.56 -18.53 12.96
C GLY A 20 9.03 -19.96 13.21
N ARG A 21 9.87 -20.16 14.23
CA ARG A 21 10.15 -21.48 14.79
C ARG A 21 8.94 -21.90 15.62
N ASP A 22 7.94 -22.45 14.97
CA ASP A 22 6.81 -23.11 15.64
C ASP A 22 7.16 -24.58 15.93
N GLU A 23 8.28 -24.86 16.61
CA GLU A 23 8.50 -26.18 17.20
C GLU A 23 9.23 -26.04 18.54
N VAL A 24 8.54 -26.43 19.60
CA VAL A 24 9.12 -26.77 20.90
C VAL A 24 10.00 -28.00 20.66
N VAL A 25 11.29 -27.78 20.35
CA VAL A 25 12.26 -28.86 20.34
C VAL A 25 12.71 -29.06 21.78
N ASN A 26 11.97 -29.91 22.51
CA ASN A 26 12.53 -30.63 23.64
C ASN A 26 13.48 -31.66 23.04
N ASP A 27 14.76 -31.34 22.90
CA ASP A 27 15.80 -32.35 22.84
C ASP A 27 17.01 -31.81 23.60
N GLU A 28 17.21 -32.39 24.77
CA GLU A 28 18.48 -32.39 25.47
C GLU A 28 19.51 -33.01 24.50
N ASP A 29 20.64 -32.33 24.29
CA ASP A 29 21.75 -32.68 23.39
C ASP A 29 21.66 -32.17 21.93
N ASN A 30 22.22 -30.97 21.67
CA ASN A 30 23.41 -30.86 20.80
C ASN A 30 23.81 -29.41 20.47
N ASP A 31 25.12 -29.21 20.61
CA ASP A 31 26.01 -28.38 19.80
C ASP A 31 25.76 -26.87 19.64
N HIS A 32 26.83 -26.09 19.88
CA HIS A 32 26.89 -24.64 19.74
C HIS A 32 26.96 -24.23 18.25
N GLY A 33 25.94 -24.63 17.48
CA GLY A 33 25.78 -24.30 16.06
C GLY A 33 24.92 -23.06 15.88
N HIS A 34 25.53 -22.03 15.28
CA HIS A 34 24.93 -20.76 14.86
C HIS A 34 23.48 -20.94 14.37
N GLY A 35 22.51 -20.45 15.14
CA GLY A 35 21.11 -20.49 14.75
C GLY A 35 20.87 -19.60 13.54
N ASN A 36 21.03 -20.15 12.33
CA ASN A 36 20.55 -19.53 11.10
C ASN A 36 19.04 -19.42 11.22
N GLY A 37 18.56 -18.26 11.66
CA GLY A 37 17.16 -17.90 11.48
C GLY A 37 16.90 -17.86 9.98
N ASN A 38 16.01 -18.69 9.48
CA ASN A 38 15.53 -18.53 8.12
C ASN A 38 14.78 -17.20 8.05
N PHE A 39 15.23 -16.31 7.17
CA PHE A 39 14.55 -15.06 6.88
C PHE A 39 13.89 -15.15 5.52
N VAL A 40 12.63 -14.73 5.46
CA VAL A 40 11.90 -14.52 4.21
C VAL A 40 11.74 -13.02 3.97
N PHE A 41 11.79 -12.59 2.72
CA PHE A 41 11.60 -11.18 2.40
C PHE A 41 10.13 -10.89 2.08
N ALA A 42 9.58 -9.85 2.71
CA ALA A 42 8.23 -9.36 2.48
C ALA A 42 8.25 -7.97 1.84
N ASP A 43 7.51 -7.81 0.75
CA ASP A 43 7.25 -6.50 0.14
C ASP A 43 6.13 -5.79 0.90
N VAL A 44 6.47 -4.66 1.51
CA VAL A 44 5.59 -3.89 2.38
C VAL A 44 5.45 -2.45 1.90
N VAL A 45 4.37 -1.82 2.33
CA VAL A 45 4.15 -0.39 2.22
C VAL A 45 4.02 0.19 3.63
N VAL A 46 4.64 1.35 3.84
CA VAL A 46 4.52 2.15 5.05
C VAL A 46 3.55 3.28 4.76
N LEU A 47 2.47 3.32 5.53
CA LEU A 47 1.37 4.26 5.39
C LEU A 47 1.35 5.22 6.58
N GLN A 48 1.12 6.50 6.31
CA GLN A 48 0.65 7.44 7.32
C GLN A 48 -0.87 7.50 7.26
N MET A 49 -1.55 7.27 8.38
CA MET A 49 -2.99 7.04 8.37
C MET A 49 -3.79 8.34 8.26
N TYR A 50 -4.94 8.27 7.58
CA TYR A 50 -5.98 9.28 7.70
C TYR A 50 -7.03 8.84 8.72
N SER A 51 -7.66 9.81 9.38
CA SER A 51 -8.82 9.56 10.22
C SER A 51 -10.03 9.11 9.38
N MET A 52 -10.96 8.41 10.03
CA MET A 52 -12.28 8.16 9.47
C MET A 52 -12.96 9.50 9.12
N PRO A 53 -13.70 9.57 7.99
CA PRO A 53 -14.35 10.80 7.60
C PRO A 53 -15.24 11.38 8.69
N ASP A 54 -15.18 12.69 8.88
CA ASP A 54 -16.03 13.39 9.83
C ASP A 54 -17.50 13.28 9.40
N VAL A 55 -18.28 12.55 10.18
CA VAL A 55 -19.68 12.23 9.86
C VAL A 55 -20.55 13.49 9.83
N GLN A 56 -20.25 14.50 10.65
CA GLN A 56 -21.05 15.73 10.69
C GLN A 56 -20.78 16.57 9.43
N LEU A 57 -19.51 16.72 9.04
CA LEU A 57 -19.15 17.41 7.80
C LEU A 57 -19.69 16.68 6.57
N LEU A 58 -19.63 15.35 6.57
CA LEU A 58 -20.21 14.55 5.50
C LEU A 58 -21.72 14.78 5.38
N GLN A 59 -22.45 14.78 6.50
CA GLN A 59 -23.89 15.09 6.51
C GLN A 59 -24.18 16.51 6.00
N GLN A 60 -23.40 17.51 6.44
CA GLN A 60 -23.54 18.89 5.99
C GLN A 60 -23.25 19.06 4.50
N SER A 61 -22.33 18.25 3.94
CA SER A 61 -22.05 18.21 2.50
C SER A 61 -23.09 17.44 1.68
N SER A 62 -24.23 17.05 2.28
CA SER A 62 -25.22 16.16 1.64
C SER A 62 -24.60 14.83 1.17
N GLN A 63 -23.64 14.31 1.93
CA GLN A 63 -22.89 13.07 1.66
C GLN A 63 -22.03 13.11 0.40
N VAL A 64 -21.69 14.30 -0.10
CA VAL A 64 -20.92 14.47 -1.35
C VAL A 64 -19.41 14.51 -1.07
N VAL A 65 -18.99 15.11 0.04
CA VAL A 65 -17.57 15.36 0.32
C VAL A 65 -17.18 14.80 1.69
N PRO A 66 -16.55 13.61 1.74
CA PRO A 66 -15.92 13.11 2.95
C PRO A 66 -14.64 13.91 3.25
N VAL A 67 -14.50 14.30 4.52
CA VAL A 67 -13.37 15.08 5.02
C VAL A 67 -12.63 14.27 6.08
N SER A 68 -11.34 14.06 5.88
CA SER A 68 -10.45 13.39 6.83
C SER A 68 -9.28 14.28 7.22
N THR A 69 -8.63 13.95 8.33
CA THR A 69 -7.38 14.58 8.77
C THR A 69 -6.26 13.57 8.71
N LEU A 70 -5.05 14.02 8.40
CA LEU A 70 -3.85 13.18 8.48
C LEU A 70 -3.53 12.93 9.97
N LEU A 71 -3.17 11.70 10.31
CA LEU A 71 -2.78 11.27 11.65
C LEU A 71 -1.27 11.04 11.70
N ASP A 72 -0.68 11.09 12.89
CA ASP A 72 0.72 10.69 13.11
C ASP A 72 0.86 9.17 13.31
N ASP A 73 -0.21 8.41 13.03
CA ASP A 73 -0.24 6.96 13.10
C ASP A 73 0.38 6.34 11.85
N VAL A 74 1.29 5.38 12.05
CA VAL A 74 1.97 4.67 10.98
C VAL A 74 1.51 3.22 10.94
N LEU A 75 1.16 2.73 9.75
CA LEU A 75 0.78 1.35 9.52
C LEU A 75 1.68 0.72 8.47
N VAL A 76 2.16 -0.50 8.74
CA VAL A 76 2.92 -1.31 7.78
C VAL A 76 2.06 -2.47 7.32
N ILE A 77 1.78 -2.55 6.03
CA ILE A 77 1.00 -3.66 5.45
C ILE A 77 1.77 -4.29 4.29
N GLY A 78 1.49 -5.56 3.99
CA GLY A 78 1.99 -6.18 2.76
C GLY A 78 1.41 -5.47 1.54
N ILE A 79 2.23 -5.23 0.51
CA ILE A 79 1.84 -4.43 -0.67
C ILE A 79 0.57 -4.95 -1.36
N LYS A 80 0.35 -6.27 -1.33
CA LYS A 80 -0.83 -6.94 -1.92
C LYS A 80 -2.13 -6.71 -1.15
N SER A 81 -2.07 -6.04 0.01
CA SER A 81 -3.25 -5.70 0.83
C SER A 81 -3.87 -4.36 0.43
N ILE A 82 -3.23 -3.59 -0.46
CA ILE A 82 -3.80 -2.35 -1.01
C ILE A 82 -4.96 -2.72 -1.93
N ILE A 83 -6.16 -2.26 -1.58
CA ILE A 83 -7.39 -2.57 -2.34
C ILE A 83 -7.70 -1.56 -3.45
N SER A 84 -7.29 -0.30 -3.28
CA SER A 84 -7.57 0.80 -4.21
C SER A 84 -6.66 2.00 -3.94
N ILE A 85 -6.61 2.94 -4.89
CA ILE A 85 -5.91 4.22 -4.76
C ILE A 85 -6.94 5.33 -4.97
N VAL A 86 -7.00 6.26 -4.02
CA VAL A 86 -7.87 7.44 -4.08
C VAL A 86 -7.04 8.72 -4.08
N ALA A 87 -7.61 9.82 -4.58
CA ALA A 87 -6.99 11.12 -4.47
C ALA A 87 -7.42 11.79 -3.16
N MET A 88 -6.45 12.23 -2.37
CA MET A 88 -6.65 13.05 -1.18
C MET A 88 -6.28 14.49 -1.53
N VAL A 89 -7.26 15.38 -1.55
CA VAL A 89 -7.07 16.79 -1.94
C VAL A 89 -6.95 17.64 -0.66
N PRO A 90 -5.77 18.24 -0.38
CA PRO A 90 -5.61 19.12 0.77
C PRO A 90 -6.48 20.37 0.61
N HIS A 91 -7.17 20.75 1.68
CA HIS A 91 -8.04 21.92 1.69
C HIS A 91 -8.14 22.55 3.08
N THR A 92 -8.17 23.87 3.13
CA THR A 92 -8.49 24.64 4.34
C THR A 92 -9.91 25.15 4.21
N PHE A 93 -10.76 24.87 5.20
CA PHE A 93 -12.16 25.26 5.20
C PHE A 93 -12.59 25.86 6.53
N THR A 94 -13.62 26.70 6.49
CA THR A 94 -14.19 27.32 7.67
C THR A 94 -15.27 26.42 8.25
N MET A 95 -15.08 26.00 9.50
CA MET A 95 -16.07 25.28 10.28
C MET A 95 -17.30 26.15 10.56
N PRO A 96 -18.47 25.57 10.87
CA PRO A 96 -19.63 26.32 11.34
C PRO A 96 -19.35 27.19 12.57
N SER A 97 -18.35 26.82 13.39
CA SER A 97 -17.83 27.60 14.52
C SER A 97 -17.07 28.88 14.12
N ARG A 98 -16.85 29.11 12.82
CA ARG A 98 -15.98 30.14 12.22
C ARG A 98 -14.48 29.94 12.43
N GLU A 99 -14.07 28.76 12.88
CA GLU A 99 -12.67 28.38 12.95
C GLU A 99 -12.22 27.82 11.60
N GLU A 100 -11.01 28.16 11.17
CA GLU A 100 -10.39 27.51 10.02
C GLU A 100 -9.80 26.17 10.44
N LYS A 101 -10.03 25.15 9.60
CA LYS A 101 -9.51 23.80 9.81
C LYS A 101 -8.90 23.29 8.52
N ASP A 102 -7.72 22.70 8.66
CA ASP A 102 -7.07 21.96 7.58
C ASP A 102 -7.61 20.53 7.54
N GLY A 103 -7.82 20.03 6.33
CA GLY A 103 -8.23 18.65 6.11
C GLY A 103 -8.01 18.21 4.68
N PHE A 104 -8.42 16.99 4.40
CA PHE A 104 -8.27 16.35 3.09
C PHE A 104 -9.63 15.85 2.63
N PHE A 105 -10.00 16.23 1.41
CA PHE A 105 -11.18 15.71 0.75
C PHE A 105 -10.83 14.47 -0.05
N MET A 106 -11.61 13.41 0.15
CA MET A 106 -11.44 12.19 -0.65
C MET A 106 -12.25 12.32 -1.92
N VAL A 107 -11.57 12.19 -3.06
CA VAL A 107 -12.21 12.20 -4.37
C VAL A 107 -11.92 10.86 -5.03
N GLU A 108 -12.96 10.04 -5.18
CA GLU A 108 -12.89 8.91 -6.09
C GLU A 108 -12.88 9.45 -7.53
N LYS A 109 -11.85 9.10 -8.29
CA LYS A 109 -11.77 9.50 -9.69
C LYS A 109 -12.65 8.58 -10.54
N LEU A 110 -13.93 8.92 -10.65
CA LEU A 110 -14.87 8.22 -11.55
C LEU A 110 -14.32 8.21 -12.98
N GLY A 111 -14.12 7.02 -13.55
CA GLY A 111 -13.77 6.84 -14.96
C GLY A 111 -12.28 6.97 -15.32
N LEU A 112 -11.34 6.85 -14.38
CA LEU A 112 -9.93 6.70 -14.75
C LEU A 112 -9.69 5.30 -15.35
N ASN A 113 -9.86 5.19 -16.67
CA ASN A 113 -9.41 4.04 -17.43
C ASN A 113 -7.86 4.00 -17.41
N ILE A 114 -7.31 3.21 -16.48
CA ILE A 114 -5.87 3.00 -16.29
C ILE A 114 -5.21 2.21 -17.43
N SER A 115 -5.95 1.76 -18.45
CA SER A 115 -5.39 1.01 -19.60
C SER A 115 -4.33 1.78 -20.39
N ASN A 116 -4.26 3.12 -20.24
CA ASN A 116 -3.29 3.98 -20.93
C ASN A 116 -2.19 4.56 -20.00
N LEU A 117 -2.15 4.17 -18.73
CA LEU A 117 -1.17 4.69 -17.74
C LEU A 117 0.05 3.78 -17.57
N GLY A 118 0.06 2.60 -18.20
CA GLY A 118 1.23 1.73 -18.24
C GLY A 118 2.26 2.24 -19.23
N VAL A 119 3.50 2.45 -18.77
CA VAL A 119 4.66 2.44 -19.66
C VAL A 119 4.80 1.00 -20.18
N PRO A 120 4.89 0.76 -21.50
CA PRO A 120 5.13 -0.59 -22.01
C PRO A 120 6.45 -1.11 -21.42
N TYR A 121 6.39 -2.23 -20.70
CA TYR A 121 7.55 -2.92 -20.15
C TYR A 121 8.32 -3.58 -21.31
N SER A 122 9.16 -2.81 -22.02
CA SER A 122 10.08 -3.35 -23.05
C SER A 122 11.45 -3.74 -22.48
N VAL A 123 11.62 -3.75 -21.15
CA VAL A 123 12.92 -3.94 -20.48
C VAL A 123 13.25 -5.41 -20.24
N TYR A 124 12.32 -6.32 -20.56
CA TYR A 124 12.56 -7.78 -20.57
C TYR A 124 12.29 -8.38 -21.95
N ASP A 125 12.49 -7.61 -23.04
CA ASP A 125 12.61 -8.21 -24.37
C ASP A 125 14.00 -8.86 -24.42
N ASP A 126 14.11 -9.97 -23.69
CA ASP A 126 15.28 -10.81 -23.61
C ASP A 126 15.47 -11.40 -25.00
N HIS A 127 16.51 -10.91 -25.69
CA HIS A 127 16.96 -11.39 -26.98
C HIS A 127 16.90 -12.92 -27.02
N LYS A 128 15.93 -13.46 -27.75
CA LYS A 128 16.03 -14.81 -28.30
C LYS A 128 16.65 -14.70 -29.69
N ASP A 129 17.97 -14.55 -29.67
CA ASP A 129 18.81 -15.04 -30.76
C ASP A 129 18.96 -16.55 -30.57
N ASP A 130 18.07 -17.30 -31.24
CA ASP A 130 18.25 -18.73 -31.45
C ASP A 130 17.95 -19.02 -32.91
N GLY A 131 19.00 -18.96 -33.74
CA GLY A 131 18.95 -19.42 -35.13
C GLY A 131 18.73 -20.93 -35.24
N ASP A 132 18.04 -21.35 -36.30
CA ASP A 132 18.54 -22.28 -37.34
C ASP A 132 17.40 -22.62 -38.34
N GLY A 133 17.75 -22.91 -39.59
CA GLY A 133 16.93 -23.73 -40.48
C GLY A 133 16.25 -23.06 -41.68
N ASP A 134 17.03 -22.91 -42.76
CA ASP A 134 16.73 -23.31 -44.15
C ASP A 134 15.28 -23.18 -44.68
N ASP A 135 15.09 -22.36 -45.72
CA ASP A 135 14.37 -22.75 -46.93
C ASP A 135 14.70 -21.78 -48.07
N VAL A 136 15.43 -22.31 -49.05
CA VAL A 136 15.70 -21.73 -50.36
C VAL A 136 14.50 -21.96 -51.29
N GLU A 137 14.06 -20.90 -51.97
CA GLU A 137 13.39 -21.01 -53.28
C GLU A 137 14.00 -19.99 -54.26
#